data_AF-A0A428K0J8-F1
#
_entry.id   AF-A0A428K0J8-F1
#
_cell.length_a   1.000
_cell.length_b   1.000
_cell.length_c   1.000
_cell.angle_alpha   90.00
_cell.angle_beta   90.00
_cell.angle_gamma   90.00
#
_symmetry.space_group_name_H-M   'P 1'
#
loop_
_entity.id
_entity.type
_entity.pdbx_description
1 polymer ?
#
loop_
_entity_poly.entity_id
_entity_poly.type
_entity_poly.pdbx_seq_one_letter_code
_entity_poly.pdbx_strand_id
1 'polypeptide(L)'
;MKQFLLALFAIFFGLSTTLQAQELEKKWQFESITDSSGKNLFSIDTTDVLNLNENTFSYSLLAKDTLNASGDFIHQNNLLVFYYSQPNDTIRRYKINELTDSTLVFAENNIKYAFTTSTQPNVVSKINTKENSIIPSQGFTLNSFLRGALGMLSLIFIAFLFSSNRKAINWKIVGIGLAFQLLIAIGVLKVDFIKAMFEFVGGLFVQVLEFTKAGSKFLFEGLVVDMDTFGFIFAFQVLPTIIFFSALTSVLFYLGIIQKVVKGMAWLLSKALKISGAESLSVAGNIFLGQTEAPLLIKAYLEKMNKSEILLVMIGGMATVAGAVLAAYIGFLGGDDEVLRLFYAKHLLAASVMAAPGAIVISKILYPQTEDVNTDVSVSQEKIGANFLDAIANGTTEGLRLAVNVGAMLLVFVAFIAMFNGILGWIGDVSTINTWVSNNTNYSSLSLELILGYIFAPLMWLIGVAKEDMMMMGQLLGIKLAASEFIGYIQLRDLKDVTKATHLTYEKSVIMATYMLCGFANFASIGIQIGGIGSLAPGQRKTLSKFGMKALIGGTIASLVSATIAGMIIG
;
A
#
# COMPACT_ATOMS: atom_id res chain seq x y z
N MET A 1 18.69 -26.58 -12.15
CA MET A 1 19.06 -25.73 -10.99
C MET A 1 20.23 -24.79 -11.29
N LYS A 2 21.38 -25.23 -11.82
CA LYS A 2 22.52 -24.34 -12.12
C LYS A 2 22.24 -23.23 -13.15
N GLN A 3 21.53 -23.54 -14.24
CA GLN A 3 21.22 -22.54 -15.28
C GLN A 3 20.18 -21.48 -14.85
N PHE A 4 19.30 -21.81 -13.90
CA PHE A 4 18.33 -20.87 -13.33
C PHE A 4 18.98 -19.88 -12.35
N LEU A 5 19.96 -20.35 -11.56
CA LEU A 5 20.77 -19.49 -10.68
C LEU A 5 21.68 -18.53 -11.47
N LEU A 6 22.22 -18.98 -12.61
CA LEU A 6 23.01 -18.13 -13.51
C LEU A 6 22.18 -17.06 -14.22
N ALA A 7 20.93 -17.36 -14.57
CA ALA A 7 20.00 -16.37 -15.13
C ALA A 7 19.59 -15.31 -14.09
N LEU A 8 19.37 -15.71 -12.83
CA LEU A 8 19.19 -14.76 -11.73
C LEU A 8 20.43 -13.87 -11.54
N PHE A 9 21.63 -14.45 -11.56
CA PHE A 9 22.87 -13.70 -11.36
C PHE A 9 23.16 -12.67 -12.48
N ALA A 10 22.78 -12.97 -13.73
CA ALA A 10 22.97 -12.08 -14.88
C ALA A 10 21.99 -10.90 -14.90
N ILE A 11 20.79 -11.05 -14.33
CA ILE A 11 19.79 -9.97 -14.22
C ILE A 11 20.17 -8.97 -13.10
N PHE A 12 20.87 -9.44 -12.05
CA PHE A 12 21.22 -8.62 -10.89
C PHE A 12 22.38 -7.63 -11.10
N PHE A 13 23.24 -7.82 -12.11
CA PHE A 13 24.47 -7.04 -12.28
C PHE A 13 24.53 -6.15 -13.53
N GLY A 14 23.45 -6.11 -14.33
CA GLY A 14 23.49 -5.51 -15.67
C GLY A 14 23.25 -3.99 -15.79
N LEU A 15 22.82 -3.29 -14.73
CA LEU A 15 22.37 -1.89 -14.87
C LEU A 15 22.78 -1.04 -13.67
N SER A 16 23.98 -0.49 -13.74
CA SER A 16 24.41 0.65 -12.91
C SER A 16 25.03 1.71 -13.81
N THR A 17 24.21 2.63 -14.33
CA THR A 17 24.68 3.88 -14.93
C THR A 17 24.25 5.01 -14.02
N THR A 18 25.21 5.59 -13.30
CA THR A 18 25.04 6.80 -12.51
C THR A 18 24.89 8.00 -13.44
N LEU A 19 23.70 8.58 -13.49
CA LEU A 19 23.48 9.93 -14.00
C LEU A 19 23.66 10.88 -12.81
N GLN A 20 24.67 11.76 -12.85
CA GLN A 20 24.78 12.86 -11.91
C GLN A 20 23.66 13.86 -12.21
N ALA A 21 22.75 14.06 -11.25
CA ALA A 21 21.73 15.08 -11.32
C ALA A 21 22.32 16.42 -10.85
N GLN A 22 22.13 17.48 -11.63
CA GLN A 22 22.48 18.85 -11.24
C GLN A 22 21.39 19.39 -10.31
N GLU A 23 21.78 19.95 -9.16
CA GLU A 23 20.86 20.37 -8.12
C GLU A 23 20.56 21.88 -8.22
N LEU A 24 19.29 22.23 -8.45
CA LEU A 24 18.81 23.61 -8.51
C LEU A 24 18.50 24.19 -7.12
N GLU A 25 18.07 23.33 -6.19
CA GLU A 25 17.64 23.69 -4.83
C GLU A 25 18.86 23.93 -3.94
N LYS A 26 19.17 25.21 -3.74
CA LYS A 26 20.20 25.70 -2.83
C LYS A 26 20.00 27.19 -2.59
N LYS A 27 20.81 27.75 -1.69
CA LYS A 27 20.92 29.19 -1.50
C LYS A 27 21.88 29.80 -2.52
N TRP A 28 21.35 30.65 -3.38
CA TRP A 28 22.05 31.36 -4.45
C TRP A 28 22.29 32.82 -4.04
N GLN A 29 23.51 33.32 -4.24
CA GLN A 29 23.87 34.71 -4.01
C GLN A 29 23.83 35.47 -5.34
N PHE A 30 23.21 36.65 -5.37
CA PHE A 30 23.19 37.46 -6.59
C PHE A 30 24.61 37.90 -6.97
N GLU A 31 24.93 37.78 -8.25
CA GLU A 31 26.17 38.30 -8.82
C GLU A 31 25.89 39.55 -9.65
N SER A 32 24.89 39.50 -10.54
CA SER A 32 24.49 40.65 -11.34
C SER A 32 23.07 40.54 -11.89
N ILE A 33 22.47 41.70 -12.20
CA ILE A 33 21.22 41.82 -12.95
C ILE A 33 21.49 42.80 -14.10
N THR A 34 21.51 42.30 -15.32
CA THR A 34 21.92 43.08 -16.51
C THR A 34 20.83 43.13 -17.57
N ASP A 35 20.77 44.25 -18.31
CA ASP A 35 19.96 44.37 -19.53
C ASP A 35 20.61 43.72 -20.76
N SER A 36 19.95 43.81 -21.91
CA SER A 36 20.43 43.30 -23.20
C SER A 36 21.72 43.97 -23.71
N SER A 37 22.12 45.12 -23.14
CA SER A 37 23.35 45.83 -23.46
C SER A 37 24.48 45.54 -22.45
N GLY A 38 24.25 44.65 -21.47
CA GLY A 38 25.22 44.30 -20.44
C GLY A 38 25.37 45.35 -19.34
N LYS A 39 24.47 46.33 -19.26
CA LYS A 39 24.48 47.35 -18.21
C LYS A 39 23.82 46.81 -16.95
N ASN A 40 24.47 46.97 -15.80
CA ASN A 40 23.89 46.61 -14.50
C ASN A 40 22.69 47.50 -14.19
N LEU A 41 21.55 46.85 -13.92
CA LEU A 41 20.29 47.50 -13.60
C LEU A 41 20.17 47.85 -12.11
N PHE A 42 20.88 47.12 -11.24
CA PHE A 42 20.87 47.31 -9.80
C PHE A 42 22.27 47.11 -9.22
N SER A 43 22.58 47.80 -8.11
CA SER A 43 23.75 47.53 -7.28
C SER A 43 23.44 46.36 -6.35
N ILE A 44 24.18 45.26 -6.47
CA ILE A 44 23.97 44.04 -5.68
C ILE A 44 24.74 44.14 -4.36
N ASP A 45 24.07 43.85 -3.25
CA ASP A 45 24.68 43.71 -1.93
C ASP A 45 24.96 42.23 -1.59
N THR A 46 25.89 42.01 -0.66
CA THR A 46 26.18 40.69 -0.08
C THR A 46 24.98 40.00 0.58
N THR A 47 23.96 40.75 0.97
CA THR A 47 22.72 40.20 1.55
C THR A 47 21.66 39.81 0.52
N ASP A 48 21.86 40.14 -0.75
CA ASP A 48 20.91 39.82 -1.81
C ASP A 48 21.00 38.34 -2.17
N VAL A 49 19.92 37.60 -1.90
CA VAL A 49 19.90 36.13 -2.02
C VAL A 49 18.60 35.63 -2.64
N LEU A 50 18.73 34.55 -3.40
CA LEU A 50 17.63 33.71 -3.86
C LEU A 50 17.75 32.35 -3.17
N ASN A 51 16.73 31.96 -2.42
CA ASN A 51 16.65 30.64 -1.81
C ASN A 51 15.62 29.80 -2.58
N LEU A 52 16.02 28.61 -3.02
CA LEU A 52 15.14 27.62 -3.65
C LEU A 52 15.18 26.35 -2.79
N ASN A 53 14.05 25.97 -2.19
CA ASN A 53 13.96 24.79 -1.34
C ASN A 53 12.55 24.19 -1.36
N GLU A 54 12.43 22.87 -1.52
CA GLU A 54 11.16 22.12 -1.41
C GLU A 54 10.02 22.76 -2.24
N ASN A 55 10.30 23.10 -3.51
CA ASN A 55 9.39 23.79 -4.44
C ASN A 55 8.91 25.19 -3.98
N THR A 56 9.52 25.78 -2.96
CA THR A 56 9.29 27.17 -2.53
C THR A 56 10.49 28.03 -2.85
N PHE A 57 10.25 29.31 -3.16
CA PHE A 57 11.31 30.29 -3.33
C PHE A 57 11.14 31.45 -2.34
N SER A 58 12.28 32.00 -1.91
CA SER A 58 12.33 33.33 -1.31
C SER A 58 13.43 34.16 -1.95
N TYR A 59 13.13 35.43 -2.17
CA TYR A 59 13.96 36.38 -2.88
C TYR A 59 14.06 37.64 -2.02
N SER A 60 15.28 38.14 -1.79
CA SER A 60 15.51 39.41 -1.11
C SER A 60 16.51 40.25 -1.91
N LEU A 61 16.12 41.49 -2.24
CA LEU A 61 16.97 42.47 -2.93
C LEU A 61 16.87 43.85 -2.25
N LEU A 62 17.98 44.35 -1.70
CA LEU A 62 18.07 45.63 -1.01
C LEU A 62 17.83 46.83 -1.94
N ALA A 63 18.24 46.72 -3.20
CA ALA A 63 18.27 47.83 -4.17
C ALA A 63 16.89 48.41 -4.56
N LYS A 64 15.79 47.83 -4.08
CA LYS A 64 14.42 48.28 -4.37
C LYS A 64 13.54 48.25 -3.11
N ASP A 65 13.77 49.19 -2.20
CA ASP A 65 13.02 49.34 -0.93
C ASP A 65 12.86 48.02 -0.15
N THR A 66 13.91 47.19 -0.09
CA THR A 66 13.83 45.82 0.48
C THR A 66 12.73 44.99 -0.19
N LEU A 67 12.94 44.64 -1.46
CA LEU A 67 12.01 43.76 -2.17
C LEU A 67 12.16 42.34 -1.62
N ASN A 68 11.23 41.96 -0.75
CA ASN A 68 11.06 40.58 -0.30
C ASN A 68 9.92 39.95 -1.10
N ALA A 69 10.24 38.84 -1.76
CA ALA A 69 9.27 38.05 -2.48
C ALA A 69 9.35 36.58 -2.10
N SER A 70 8.21 35.91 -2.09
CA SER A 70 8.12 34.49 -1.76
C SER A 70 6.95 33.83 -2.46
N GLY A 71 7.03 32.51 -2.60
CA GLY A 71 5.94 31.68 -3.10
C GLY A 71 6.44 30.33 -3.60
N ASP A 72 5.68 29.71 -4.49
CA ASP A 72 6.02 28.39 -5.03
C ASP A 72 6.74 28.50 -6.37
N PHE A 73 7.56 27.53 -6.73
CA PHE A 73 8.17 27.43 -8.05
C PHE A 73 8.00 26.05 -8.69
N ILE A 74 7.93 26.05 -10.01
CA ILE A 74 7.99 24.84 -10.83
C ILE A 74 9.23 24.94 -11.72
N HIS A 75 10.03 23.88 -11.73
CA HIS A 75 11.19 23.74 -12.61
C HIS A 75 11.01 22.53 -13.54
N GLN A 76 11.08 22.77 -14.86
CA GLN A 76 11.06 21.71 -15.86
C GLN A 76 12.05 22.02 -16.99
N ASN A 77 13.11 21.22 -17.11
CA ASN A 77 14.21 21.42 -18.06
C ASN A 77 14.87 22.80 -17.94
N ASN A 78 14.55 23.73 -18.85
CA ASN A 78 15.09 25.10 -18.83
C ASN A 78 14.00 26.14 -18.49
N LEU A 79 12.81 25.72 -18.07
CA LEU A 79 11.73 26.61 -17.67
C LEU A 79 11.63 26.64 -16.16
N LEU A 80 11.66 27.86 -15.60
CA LEU A 80 11.47 28.12 -14.19
C LEU A 80 10.28 29.08 -14.03
N VAL A 81 9.22 28.65 -13.33
CA VAL A 81 8.00 29.44 -13.14
C VAL A 81 7.85 29.74 -11.65
N PHE A 82 7.72 31.02 -11.30
CA PHE A 82 7.48 31.47 -9.92
C PHE A 82 6.03 31.92 -9.76
N TYR A 83 5.35 31.35 -8.77
CA TYR A 83 4.02 31.69 -8.32
C TYR A 83 4.16 32.49 -7.03
N TYR A 84 4.02 33.82 -7.10
CA TYR A 84 4.27 34.69 -5.95
C TYR A 84 3.07 34.67 -4.99
N SER A 85 3.34 34.33 -3.72
CA SER A 85 2.45 34.56 -2.57
C SER A 85 2.70 35.94 -1.95
N GLN A 86 3.88 36.53 -2.18
CA GLN A 86 4.19 37.90 -1.81
C GLN A 86 5.09 38.51 -2.91
N PRO A 87 4.66 39.57 -3.62
CA PRO A 87 3.31 40.12 -3.67
C PRO A 87 2.27 39.12 -4.23
N ASN A 88 1.04 39.16 -3.71
CA ASN A 88 -0.06 38.35 -4.24
C ASN A 88 -0.32 38.70 -5.71
N ASP A 89 -0.69 37.69 -6.51
CA ASP A 89 -1.22 37.84 -7.87
C ASP A 89 -0.16 38.08 -8.99
N THR A 90 1.05 37.53 -8.83
CA THR A 90 2.09 37.58 -9.86
C THR A 90 2.60 36.18 -10.22
N ILE A 91 2.61 35.85 -11.51
CA ILE A 91 3.30 34.67 -12.05
C ILE A 91 4.41 35.15 -12.98
N ARG A 92 5.65 34.71 -12.73
CA ARG A 92 6.80 35.03 -13.61
C ARG A 92 7.40 33.77 -14.21
N ARG A 93 7.89 33.90 -15.44
CA ARG A 93 8.47 32.79 -16.21
C ARG A 93 9.87 33.17 -16.62
N TYR A 94 10.83 32.36 -16.19
CA TYR A 94 12.23 32.51 -16.49
C TYR A 94 12.71 31.35 -17.35
N LYS A 95 13.63 31.64 -18.26
CA LYS A 95 14.38 30.64 -19.01
C LYS A 95 15.75 30.48 -18.38
N ILE A 96 16.10 29.27 -17.96
CA ILE A 96 17.44 28.94 -17.46
C ILE A 96 18.39 28.87 -18.66
N ASN A 97 19.42 29.71 -18.61
CA ASN A 97 20.49 29.80 -19.59
C ASN A 97 21.71 28.99 -19.18
N GLU A 98 21.98 28.88 -17.88
CA GLU A 98 23.10 28.14 -17.32
C GLU A 98 22.71 27.58 -15.93
N LEU A 99 23.03 26.32 -15.68
CA LEU A 99 22.88 25.66 -14.38
C LEU A 99 24.06 24.72 -14.17
N THR A 100 24.87 25.01 -13.14
CA THR A 100 25.95 24.15 -12.67
C THR A 100 25.87 24.01 -11.15
N ASP A 101 26.80 23.26 -10.54
CA ASP A 101 26.87 23.13 -9.08
C ASP A 101 27.15 24.48 -8.39
N SER A 102 27.81 25.42 -9.09
CA SER A 102 28.25 26.70 -8.54
C SER A 102 27.65 27.94 -9.19
N THR A 103 27.04 27.83 -10.37
CA THR A 103 26.47 28.95 -11.16
C THR A 103 25.02 28.68 -11.56
N LEU A 104 24.19 29.72 -11.48
CA LEU A 104 22.83 29.72 -12.02
C LEU A 104 22.62 31.02 -12.79
N VAL A 105 22.13 30.92 -14.02
CA VAL A 105 21.75 32.08 -14.84
C VAL A 105 20.39 31.82 -15.46
N PHE A 106 19.45 32.73 -15.22
CA PHE A 106 18.14 32.70 -15.88
C PHE A 106 17.72 34.09 -16.36
N ALA A 107 16.78 34.14 -17.31
CA ALA A 107 16.37 35.38 -17.97
C ALA A 107 14.85 35.49 -18.16
N GLU A 108 14.34 36.72 -18.08
CA GLU A 108 12.96 37.12 -18.39
C GLU A 108 13.00 38.48 -19.12
N ASN A 109 12.23 38.64 -20.21
CA ASN A 109 12.07 39.91 -20.93
C ASN A 109 13.39 40.68 -21.23
N ASN A 110 14.42 39.97 -21.71
CA ASN A 110 15.77 40.50 -22.01
C ASN A 110 16.58 40.98 -20.78
N ILE A 111 16.16 40.67 -19.56
CA ILE A 111 16.92 40.87 -18.33
C ILE A 111 17.52 39.53 -17.92
N LYS A 112 18.82 39.51 -17.63
CA LYS A 112 19.55 38.34 -17.13
C LYS A 112 19.84 38.49 -15.65
N TYR A 113 19.63 37.40 -14.91
CA TYR A 113 19.91 37.27 -13.49
C TYR A 113 20.98 36.20 -13.31
N ALA A 114 22.13 36.56 -12.74
CA ALA A 114 23.27 35.67 -12.53
C ALA A 114 23.53 35.45 -11.02
N PHE A 115 23.88 34.23 -10.65
CA PHE A 115 24.03 33.79 -9.28
C PHE A 115 25.24 32.88 -9.06
N THR A 116 25.83 32.95 -7.87
CA THR A 116 26.92 32.08 -7.42
C THR A 116 26.65 31.48 -6.04
N THR A 117 27.37 30.40 -5.71
CA THR A 117 27.31 29.79 -4.36
C THR A 117 28.37 30.42 -3.44
N SER A 118 27.95 30.88 -2.26
CA SER A 118 28.86 31.52 -1.29
C SER A 118 29.77 30.48 -0.63
N THR A 119 31.08 30.60 -0.82
CA THR A 119 32.09 29.78 -0.12
C THR A 119 32.49 30.48 1.18
N GLN A 120 31.95 30.00 2.30
CA GLN A 120 32.50 30.26 3.65
C GLN A 120 32.54 28.94 4.45
N PRO A 121 33.65 28.62 5.15
CA PRO A 121 33.78 27.39 5.92
C PRO A 121 33.04 27.46 7.26
N ASN A 122 32.12 26.51 7.44
CA ASN A 122 31.39 26.09 8.66
C ASN A 122 31.73 26.76 10.01
N VAL A 123 30.75 27.50 10.58
CA VAL A 123 30.23 27.26 11.94
C VAL A 123 28.75 27.67 11.96
N VAL A 124 27.84 26.75 11.61
CA VAL A 124 26.43 26.90 11.98
C VAL A 124 26.10 25.73 12.88
N SER A 125 25.81 26.07 14.14
CA SER A 125 25.20 25.20 15.13
C SER A 125 24.08 24.39 14.48
N LYS A 126 24.16 23.06 14.57
CA LYS A 126 23.08 22.14 14.20
C LYS A 126 21.84 22.46 15.04
N ILE A 127 21.02 23.40 14.57
CA ILE A 127 19.60 23.35 14.83
C ILE A 127 19.09 22.33 13.83
N ASN A 128 18.92 21.09 14.29
CA ASN A 128 18.21 20.06 13.56
C ASN A 128 16.74 20.48 13.43
N THR A 129 16.41 21.38 12.51
CA THR A 129 15.09 21.30 11.87
C THR A 129 15.17 20.09 10.97
N LYS A 130 14.70 18.94 11.48
CA LYS A 130 14.35 17.82 10.61
C LYS A 130 13.39 18.39 9.57
N GLU A 131 13.74 18.36 8.30
CA GLU A 131 12.73 18.41 7.24
C GLU A 131 11.75 17.29 7.55
N ASN A 132 10.49 17.63 7.83
CA ASN A 132 9.41 16.68 8.06
C ASN A 132 8.98 16.09 6.70
N SER A 133 9.91 15.48 5.99
CA SER A 133 9.68 14.82 4.71
C SER A 133 9.81 13.31 4.88
N ILE A 134 8.99 12.55 4.14
CA ILE A 134 9.11 11.09 4.09
C ILE A 134 10.33 10.76 3.24
N ILE A 135 11.26 9.97 3.80
CA ILE A 135 12.47 9.56 3.12
C ILE A 135 12.10 8.64 1.94
N PRO A 136 12.44 9.00 0.69
CA PRO A 136 12.12 8.20 -0.49
C PRO A 136 12.79 6.83 -0.48
N SER A 137 12.19 5.88 -1.18
CA SER A 137 12.72 4.52 -1.35
C SER A 137 14.02 4.54 -2.16
N GLN A 138 15.11 4.00 -1.60
CA GLN A 138 16.46 4.08 -2.18
C GLN A 138 16.74 3.04 -3.28
N GLY A 139 15.78 2.15 -3.55
CA GLY A 139 15.95 1.04 -4.48
C GLY A 139 16.74 -0.13 -3.88
N PHE A 140 16.93 -1.16 -4.70
CA PHE A 140 17.51 -2.42 -4.26
C PHE A 140 18.97 -2.25 -3.79
N THR A 141 19.29 -2.78 -2.61
CA THR A 141 20.66 -2.85 -2.08
C THR A 141 20.96 -4.27 -1.57
N LEU A 142 22.25 -4.60 -1.40
CA LEU A 142 22.61 -5.89 -0.80
C LEU A 142 22.10 -6.01 0.64
N ASN A 143 22.04 -4.89 1.39
CA ASN A 143 21.49 -4.89 2.74
C ASN A 143 19.97 -5.11 2.73
N SER A 144 19.23 -4.47 1.82
CA SER A 144 17.78 -4.70 1.68
C SER A 144 17.49 -6.15 1.31
N PHE A 145 18.30 -6.75 0.45
CA PHE A 145 18.24 -8.17 0.12
C PHE A 145 18.43 -9.08 1.33
N LEU A 146 19.52 -8.89 2.09
CA LEU A 146 19.81 -9.72 3.25
C LEU A 146 18.74 -9.57 4.35
N ARG A 147 18.21 -8.36 4.54
CA ARG A 147 17.09 -8.08 5.44
C ARG A 147 15.80 -8.77 4.99
N GLY A 148 15.47 -8.69 3.70
CA GLY A 148 14.31 -9.37 3.13
C GLY A 148 14.43 -10.89 3.23
N ALA A 149 15.61 -11.45 2.96
CA ALA A 149 15.89 -12.87 3.11
C ALA A 149 15.75 -13.34 4.56
N LEU A 150 16.27 -12.58 5.52
CA LEU A 150 16.08 -12.84 6.96
C LEU A 150 14.59 -12.82 7.33
N GLY A 151 13.84 -11.84 6.83
CA GLY A 151 12.41 -11.72 7.05
C GLY A 151 11.63 -12.92 6.52
N MET A 152 11.87 -13.31 5.26
CA MET A 152 11.26 -14.49 4.66
C MET A 152 11.60 -15.75 5.46
N LEU A 153 12.87 -15.96 5.81
CA LEU A 153 13.28 -17.12 6.61
C LEU A 153 12.59 -17.13 7.98
N SER A 154 12.47 -15.99 8.64
CA SER A 154 11.79 -15.85 9.93
C SER A 154 10.30 -16.20 9.84
N LEU A 155 9.61 -15.69 8.81
CA LEU A 155 8.19 -15.97 8.56
C LEU A 155 7.95 -17.45 8.22
N ILE A 156 8.79 -18.05 7.39
CA ILE A 156 8.74 -19.47 7.06
C ILE A 156 9.04 -20.32 8.30
N PHE A 157 9.97 -19.89 9.14
CA PHE A 157 10.27 -20.55 10.41
C PHE A 157 9.07 -20.49 11.38
N ILE A 158 8.40 -19.34 11.49
CA ILE A 158 7.17 -19.22 12.29
C ILE A 158 6.10 -20.20 11.76
N ALA A 159 5.86 -20.23 10.45
CA ALA A 159 4.91 -21.19 9.87
C ALA A 159 5.31 -22.65 10.13
N PHE A 160 6.61 -22.96 10.06
CA PHE A 160 7.16 -24.29 10.38
C PHE A 160 6.92 -24.68 11.86
N LEU A 161 7.05 -23.74 12.80
CA LEU A 161 6.78 -24.01 14.21
C LEU A 161 5.33 -24.42 14.45
N PHE A 162 4.37 -23.79 13.76
CA PHE A 162 2.94 -24.08 13.84
C PHE A 162 2.46 -25.21 12.89
N SER A 163 3.38 -25.87 12.18
CA SER A 163 3.06 -26.97 11.27
C SER A 163 2.50 -28.19 11.99
N SER A 164 1.47 -28.80 11.39
CA SER A 164 0.84 -30.02 11.91
C SER A 164 1.69 -31.27 11.68
N ASN A 165 2.56 -31.26 10.67
CA ASN A 165 3.46 -32.37 10.35
C ASN A 165 4.72 -31.87 9.63
N ARG A 166 5.73 -31.51 10.41
CA ARG A 166 6.99 -30.92 9.91
C ARG A 166 7.75 -31.81 8.92
N LYS A 167 7.58 -33.13 9.01
CA LYS A 167 8.28 -34.10 8.14
C LYS A 167 7.64 -34.23 6.75
N ALA A 168 6.36 -33.90 6.62
CA ALA A 168 5.61 -34.00 5.37
C ALA A 168 5.67 -32.73 4.50
N ILE A 169 6.38 -31.68 4.95
CA ILE A 169 6.50 -30.42 4.21
C ILE A 169 7.27 -30.67 2.90
N ASN A 170 6.61 -30.37 1.77
CA ASN A 170 7.25 -30.43 0.46
C ASN A 170 8.02 -29.12 0.17
N TRP A 171 9.30 -29.09 0.57
CA TRP A 171 10.17 -27.92 0.39
C TRP A 171 10.37 -27.52 -1.08
N LYS A 172 10.18 -28.43 -2.03
CA LYS A 172 10.23 -28.10 -3.46
C LYS A 172 9.04 -27.21 -3.84
N ILE A 173 7.82 -27.51 -3.37
CA ILE A 173 6.63 -26.69 -3.61
C ILE A 173 6.77 -25.33 -2.92
N VAL A 174 7.27 -25.31 -1.67
CA VAL A 174 7.57 -24.08 -0.93
C VAL A 174 8.53 -23.18 -1.72
N GLY A 175 9.65 -23.74 -2.19
CA GLY A 175 10.64 -23.00 -2.97
C GLY A 175 10.11 -22.48 -4.30
N ILE A 176 9.31 -23.28 -5.02
CA ILE A 176 8.68 -22.85 -6.28
C ILE A 176 7.66 -21.73 -6.03
N GLY A 177 6.84 -21.83 -4.97
CA GLY A 177 5.86 -20.81 -4.63
C GLY A 177 6.49 -19.48 -4.24
N LEU A 178 7.54 -19.50 -3.41
CA LEU A 178 8.31 -18.30 -3.07
C LEU A 178 8.99 -17.69 -4.30
N ALA A 179 9.57 -18.52 -5.17
CA ALA A 179 10.16 -18.05 -6.42
C ALA A 179 9.10 -17.41 -7.33
N PHE A 180 7.92 -18.00 -7.44
CA PHE A 180 6.82 -17.46 -8.24
C PHE A 180 6.34 -16.11 -7.69
N GLN A 181 6.19 -15.98 -6.37
CA GLN A 181 5.85 -14.72 -5.71
C GLN A 181 6.91 -13.64 -5.93
N LEU A 182 8.20 -14.00 -5.84
CA LEU A 182 9.31 -13.10 -6.13
C LEU A 182 9.35 -12.65 -7.60
N LEU A 183 9.09 -13.57 -8.54
CA LEU A 183 9.02 -13.25 -9.96
C LEU A 183 7.88 -12.27 -10.27
N ILE A 184 6.71 -12.45 -9.66
CA ILE A 184 5.60 -11.50 -9.77
C ILE A 184 6.03 -10.13 -9.23
N ALA A 185 6.63 -10.08 -8.04
CA ALA A 185 7.05 -8.82 -7.42
C ALA A 185 8.07 -8.06 -8.28
N ILE A 186 9.11 -8.75 -8.77
CA ILE A 186 10.11 -8.16 -9.66
C ILE A 186 9.45 -7.71 -10.97
N GLY A 187 8.54 -8.53 -11.53
CA GLY A 187 7.78 -8.19 -12.71
C GLY A 187 7.05 -6.85 -12.54
N VAL A 188 6.21 -6.73 -11.51
CA VAL A 188 5.39 -5.53 -11.31
C VAL A 188 6.23 -4.30 -10.92
N LEU A 189 7.30 -4.48 -10.16
CA LEU A 189 8.08 -3.36 -9.61
C LEU A 189 9.24 -2.90 -10.50
N LYS A 190 9.76 -3.74 -11.38
CA LYS A 190 10.97 -3.46 -12.17
C LYS A 190 10.82 -3.64 -13.68
N VAL A 191 9.83 -4.40 -14.16
CA VAL A 191 9.65 -4.66 -15.60
C VAL A 191 8.56 -3.74 -16.14
N ASP A 192 8.94 -2.74 -16.93
CA ASP A 192 8.02 -1.70 -17.42
C ASP A 192 6.79 -2.24 -18.13
N PHE A 193 6.94 -3.29 -18.92
CA PHE A 193 5.79 -3.94 -19.58
C PHE A 193 4.78 -4.54 -18.58
N ILE A 194 5.26 -5.22 -17.53
CA ILE A 194 4.38 -5.82 -16.51
C ILE A 194 3.80 -4.72 -15.62
N LYS A 195 4.62 -3.73 -15.26
CA LYS A 195 4.18 -2.53 -14.55
C LYS A 195 3.02 -1.84 -15.29
N ALA A 196 3.17 -1.61 -16.60
CA ALA A 196 2.14 -1.00 -17.45
C ALA A 196 0.85 -1.84 -17.51
N MET A 197 0.93 -3.17 -17.51
CA MET A 197 -0.26 -4.02 -17.41
C MET A 197 -0.99 -3.85 -16.06
N PHE A 198 -0.26 -3.78 -14.94
CA PHE A 198 -0.85 -3.58 -13.63
C PHE A 198 -1.40 -2.16 -13.45
N GLU A 199 -0.74 -1.15 -14.03
CA GLU A 199 -1.25 0.23 -14.08
C GLU A 199 -2.48 0.33 -14.97
N PHE A 200 -2.52 -0.37 -16.10
CA PHE A 200 -3.73 -0.43 -16.94
C PHE A 200 -4.92 -1.01 -16.15
N VAL A 201 -4.72 -2.16 -15.49
CA VAL A 201 -5.78 -2.76 -14.66
C VAL A 201 -6.13 -1.85 -13.49
N GLY A 202 -5.14 -1.25 -12.82
CA GLY A 202 -5.35 -0.27 -11.75
C GLY A 202 -6.17 0.94 -12.20
N GLY A 203 -5.90 1.45 -13.41
CA GLY A 203 -6.65 2.52 -14.05
C GLY A 203 -8.11 2.15 -14.28
N LEU A 204 -8.43 0.89 -14.60
CA LEU A 204 -9.83 0.43 -14.65
C LEU A 204 -10.51 0.53 -13.29
N PHE A 205 -9.83 0.17 -12.19
CA PHE A 205 -10.39 0.33 -10.84
C PHE A 205 -10.62 1.81 -10.50
N VAL A 206 -9.67 2.68 -10.86
CA VAL A 206 -9.80 4.13 -10.66
C VAL A 206 -10.96 4.71 -11.48
N GLN A 207 -11.14 4.30 -12.74
CA GLN A 207 -12.29 4.73 -13.55
C GLN A 207 -13.62 4.27 -12.95
N VAL A 208 -13.67 3.08 -12.36
CA VAL A 208 -14.88 2.61 -11.67
C VAL A 208 -15.18 3.46 -10.42
N LEU A 209 -14.17 3.97 -9.71
CA LEU A 209 -14.38 4.95 -8.64
C LEU A 209 -15.08 6.20 -9.17
N GLU A 210 -14.68 6.71 -10.33
CA GLU A 210 -15.29 7.88 -10.96
C GLU A 210 -16.74 7.61 -11.42
N PHE A 211 -17.04 6.43 -11.97
CA PHE A 211 -18.43 6.06 -12.27
C PHE A 211 -19.30 5.98 -11.01
N THR A 212 -18.74 5.46 -9.92
CA THR A 212 -19.43 5.42 -8.63
C THR A 212 -19.65 6.83 -8.07
N LYS A 213 -18.68 7.74 -8.25
CA LYS A 213 -18.80 9.14 -7.84
C LYS A 213 -19.96 9.85 -8.54
N ALA A 214 -20.22 9.55 -9.82
CA ALA A 214 -21.40 10.08 -10.53
C ALA A 214 -22.73 9.62 -9.88
N GLY A 215 -22.84 8.33 -9.54
CA GLY A 215 -24.01 7.80 -8.83
C GLY A 215 -24.16 8.35 -7.40
N SER A 216 -23.05 8.52 -6.70
CA SER A 216 -23.02 9.08 -5.34
C SER A 216 -23.39 10.56 -5.35
N LYS A 217 -22.92 11.33 -6.34
CA LYS A 217 -23.31 12.73 -6.53
C LYS A 217 -24.80 12.84 -6.79
N PHE A 218 -25.37 12.00 -7.64
CA PHE A 218 -26.82 12.01 -7.88
C PHE A 218 -27.64 11.75 -6.59
N LEU A 219 -27.20 10.83 -5.73
CA LEU A 219 -27.92 10.48 -4.49
C LEU A 219 -27.65 11.44 -3.32
N PHE A 220 -26.45 12.04 -3.26
CA PHE A 220 -25.93 12.71 -2.07
C PHE A 220 -25.27 14.06 -2.37
N GLU A 221 -25.66 14.76 -3.44
CA GLU A 221 -24.98 15.99 -3.93
C GLU A 221 -24.67 17.01 -2.82
N GLY A 222 -25.67 17.34 -2.00
CA GLY A 222 -25.52 18.30 -0.88
C GLY A 222 -24.67 17.83 0.30
N LEU A 223 -24.21 16.57 0.31
CA LEU A 223 -23.33 16.00 1.33
C LEU A 223 -21.95 15.59 0.77
N VAL A 224 -21.82 15.47 -0.55
CA VAL A 224 -20.61 14.97 -1.22
C VAL A 224 -19.83 16.08 -1.93
N VAL A 225 -20.47 17.19 -2.31
CA VAL A 225 -19.87 18.24 -3.13
C VAL A 225 -19.43 19.48 -2.33
N ASP A 226 -20.10 19.81 -1.21
CA ASP A 226 -19.68 20.89 -0.31
C ASP A 226 -18.50 20.47 0.59
N MET A 227 -17.35 20.22 -0.05
CA MET A 227 -16.08 19.87 0.60
C MET A 227 -15.55 20.98 1.51
N ASP A 228 -15.92 22.23 1.22
CA ASP A 228 -15.52 23.40 2.02
C ASP A 228 -16.24 23.47 3.38
N THR A 229 -17.37 22.76 3.52
CA THR A 229 -18.22 22.86 4.73
C THR A 229 -18.10 21.65 5.64
N PHE A 230 -17.96 20.42 5.10
CA PHE A 230 -17.98 19.17 5.88
C PHE A 230 -16.76 18.25 5.71
N GLY A 231 -15.84 18.55 4.79
CA GLY A 231 -14.68 17.70 4.51
C GLY A 231 -15.03 16.30 3.99
N PHE A 232 -14.07 15.36 4.05
CA PHE A 232 -14.22 13.98 3.56
C PHE A 232 -15.24 13.17 4.37
N ILE A 233 -16.43 12.90 3.82
CA ILE A 233 -17.45 12.05 4.48
C ILE A 233 -17.35 10.60 4.00
N PHE A 234 -16.73 9.77 4.84
CA PHE A 234 -16.51 8.34 4.58
C PHE A 234 -17.76 7.60 4.05
N ALA A 235 -18.90 7.77 4.73
CA ALA A 235 -20.12 7.00 4.45
C ALA A 235 -20.67 7.25 3.04
N PHE A 236 -20.47 8.44 2.48
CA PHE A 236 -21.01 8.81 1.17
C PHE A 236 -19.99 8.74 0.03
N GLN A 237 -18.69 8.65 0.35
CA GLN A 237 -17.64 8.56 -0.65
C GLN A 237 -17.11 7.14 -0.86
N VAL A 238 -17.18 6.29 0.17
CA VAL A 238 -16.50 4.99 0.18
C VAL A 238 -17.49 3.83 0.13
N LEU A 239 -18.55 3.88 0.92
CA LEU A 239 -19.54 2.80 0.98
C LEU A 239 -20.28 2.58 -0.35
N PRO A 240 -20.67 3.62 -1.11
CA PRO A 240 -21.29 3.42 -2.42
C PRO A 240 -20.40 2.66 -3.42
N THR A 241 -19.08 2.82 -3.32
CA THR A 241 -18.11 2.07 -4.14
C THR A 241 -18.23 0.57 -3.91
N ILE A 242 -18.40 0.14 -2.66
CA ILE A 242 -18.59 -1.28 -2.31
C ILE A 242 -19.86 -1.82 -2.98
N ILE A 243 -20.95 -1.04 -2.95
CA ILE A 243 -22.23 -1.42 -3.56
C ILE A 243 -22.08 -1.58 -5.07
N PHE A 244 -21.51 -0.57 -5.73
CA PHE A 244 -21.33 -0.58 -7.18
C PHE A 244 -20.41 -1.70 -7.64
N PHE A 245 -19.26 -1.89 -7.00
CA PHE A 245 -18.34 -2.98 -7.35
C PHE A 245 -18.94 -4.35 -7.10
N SER A 246 -19.79 -4.52 -6.09
CA SER A 246 -20.48 -5.80 -5.85
C SER A 246 -21.48 -6.10 -6.97
N ALA A 247 -22.23 -5.09 -7.42
CA ALA A 247 -23.10 -5.21 -8.59
C ALA A 247 -22.31 -5.54 -9.87
N LEU A 248 -21.21 -4.83 -10.11
CA LEU A 248 -20.32 -5.07 -11.26
C LEU A 248 -19.72 -6.48 -11.23
N THR A 249 -19.21 -6.92 -10.08
CA THR A 249 -18.63 -8.25 -9.91
C THR A 249 -19.67 -9.34 -10.16
N SER A 250 -20.89 -9.16 -9.65
CA SER A 250 -22.02 -10.06 -9.92
C SER A 250 -22.34 -10.15 -11.42
N VAL A 251 -22.34 -9.03 -12.14
CA VAL A 251 -22.50 -9.00 -13.60
C VAL A 251 -21.37 -9.75 -14.30
N LEU A 252 -20.10 -9.48 -13.95
CA LEU A 252 -18.95 -10.15 -14.55
C LEU A 252 -18.97 -11.67 -14.29
N PHE A 253 -19.51 -12.08 -13.14
CA PHE A 253 -19.74 -13.47 -12.82
C PHE A 253 -20.89 -14.08 -13.66
N TYR A 254 -22.03 -13.39 -13.78
CA TYR A 254 -23.14 -13.83 -14.64
C TYR A 254 -22.72 -13.99 -16.11
N LEU A 255 -21.89 -13.08 -16.62
CA LEU A 255 -21.35 -13.11 -17.97
C LEU A 255 -20.26 -14.18 -18.21
N GLY A 256 -19.79 -14.85 -17.15
CA GLY A 256 -18.76 -15.87 -17.29
C GLY A 256 -17.33 -15.33 -17.39
N ILE A 257 -17.10 -14.03 -17.20
CA ILE A 257 -15.78 -13.38 -17.39
C ILE A 257 -14.84 -13.78 -16.26
N ILE A 258 -15.30 -13.68 -15.00
CA ILE A 258 -14.51 -14.07 -13.83
C ILE A 258 -14.12 -15.54 -13.92
N GLN A 259 -15.04 -16.42 -14.31
CA GLN A 259 -14.78 -17.85 -14.44
C GLN A 259 -13.68 -18.16 -15.47
N LYS A 260 -13.66 -17.44 -16.60
CA LYS A 260 -12.61 -17.60 -17.63
C LYS A 260 -11.24 -17.19 -17.11
N VAL A 261 -11.15 -16.02 -16.48
CA VAL A 261 -9.90 -15.48 -15.91
C VAL A 261 -9.38 -16.39 -14.80
N VAL A 262 -10.25 -16.71 -13.84
CA VAL A 262 -9.92 -17.55 -12.68
C VAL A 262 -9.51 -18.96 -13.12
N LYS A 263 -10.15 -19.55 -14.14
CA LYS A 263 -9.75 -20.87 -14.67
C LYS A 263 -8.32 -20.85 -15.23
N GLY A 264 -7.95 -19.81 -15.97
CA GLY A 264 -6.60 -19.65 -16.51
C GLY A 264 -5.54 -19.54 -15.41
N MET A 265 -5.81 -18.70 -14.40
CA MET A 265 -4.91 -18.54 -13.25
C MET A 265 -4.83 -19.81 -12.40
N ALA A 266 -5.96 -20.47 -12.16
CA ALA A 266 -6.00 -21.72 -11.40
C ALA A 266 -5.27 -22.87 -12.13
N TRP A 267 -5.35 -22.91 -13.46
CA TRP A 267 -4.56 -23.87 -14.24
C TRP A 267 -3.07 -23.61 -14.08
N LEU A 268 -2.63 -22.35 -14.16
CA LEU A 268 -1.24 -21.96 -13.96
C LEU A 268 -0.74 -22.34 -12.56
N LEU A 269 -1.49 -21.99 -11.52
CA LEU A 269 -1.16 -22.31 -10.12
C LEU A 269 -1.15 -23.82 -9.85
N SER A 270 -2.14 -24.56 -10.37
CA SER A 270 -2.24 -26.01 -10.23
C SER A 270 -1.04 -26.72 -10.86
N LYS A 271 -0.65 -26.32 -12.09
CA LYS A 271 0.51 -26.90 -12.77
C LYS A 271 1.83 -26.52 -12.12
N ALA A 272 2.00 -25.26 -11.72
CA ALA A 272 3.26 -24.79 -11.13
C ALA A 272 3.50 -25.36 -9.72
N LEU A 273 2.45 -25.43 -8.89
CA LEU A 273 2.56 -25.73 -7.46
C LEU A 273 2.02 -27.12 -7.07
N LYS A 274 1.52 -27.90 -8.04
CA LYS A 274 1.00 -29.27 -7.86
C LYS A 274 -0.07 -29.35 -6.77
N ILE A 275 -0.98 -28.39 -6.76
CA ILE A 275 -2.14 -28.33 -5.88
C ILE A 275 -3.39 -28.83 -6.59
N SER A 276 -4.43 -29.17 -5.83
CA SER A 276 -5.68 -29.65 -6.42
C SER A 276 -6.37 -28.59 -7.27
N GLY A 277 -7.14 -29.01 -8.26
CA GLY A 277 -7.84 -28.07 -9.14
C GLY A 277 -8.85 -27.21 -8.39
N ALA A 278 -9.54 -27.78 -7.39
CA ALA A 278 -10.50 -27.07 -6.55
C ALA A 278 -9.82 -26.02 -5.66
N GLU A 279 -8.78 -26.40 -4.90
CA GLU A 279 -8.10 -25.42 -4.04
C GLU A 279 -7.41 -24.31 -4.86
N SER A 280 -6.89 -24.66 -6.05
CA SER A 280 -6.32 -23.69 -6.99
C SER A 280 -7.37 -22.69 -7.51
N LEU A 281 -8.57 -23.17 -7.82
CA LEU A 281 -9.66 -22.34 -8.31
C LEU A 281 -10.16 -21.36 -7.23
N SER A 282 -10.24 -21.81 -5.98
CA SER A 282 -10.59 -20.95 -4.86
C SER A 282 -9.52 -19.87 -4.62
N VAL A 283 -8.24 -20.23 -4.60
CA VAL A 283 -7.15 -19.26 -4.40
C VAL A 283 -7.05 -18.25 -5.55
N ALA A 284 -7.20 -18.71 -6.80
CA ALA A 284 -7.25 -17.81 -7.95
C ALA A 284 -8.49 -16.90 -7.93
N GLY A 285 -9.64 -17.42 -7.48
CA GLY A 285 -10.87 -16.64 -7.29
C GLY A 285 -10.70 -15.54 -6.25
N ASN A 286 -10.04 -15.85 -5.14
CA ASN A 286 -9.78 -14.93 -4.02
C ASN A 286 -8.94 -13.69 -4.40
N ILE A 287 -8.29 -13.67 -5.57
CA ILE A 287 -7.59 -12.47 -6.09
C ILE A 287 -8.59 -11.35 -6.44
N PHE A 288 -9.83 -11.71 -6.80
CA PHE A 288 -10.87 -10.78 -7.24
C PHE A 288 -12.11 -10.82 -6.34
N LEU A 289 -12.43 -12.00 -5.83
CA LEU A 289 -13.59 -12.29 -4.98
C LEU A 289 -13.16 -12.33 -3.52
N GLY A 290 -14.09 -12.07 -2.60
CA GLY A 290 -13.83 -12.17 -1.18
C GLY A 290 -13.85 -13.60 -0.66
N GLN A 291 -13.49 -13.73 0.63
CA GLN A 291 -13.34 -15.01 1.33
C GLN A 291 -14.61 -15.87 1.40
N THR A 292 -15.78 -15.28 1.15
CA THR A 292 -17.08 -15.96 1.12
C THR A 292 -17.59 -16.23 -0.28
N GLU A 293 -17.21 -15.42 -1.27
CA GLU A 293 -17.65 -15.61 -2.66
C GLU A 293 -16.74 -16.55 -3.44
N ALA A 294 -15.42 -16.53 -3.22
CA ALA A 294 -14.50 -17.41 -3.95
C ALA A 294 -14.78 -18.91 -3.73
N PRO A 295 -15.17 -19.38 -2.52
CA PRO A 295 -15.59 -20.76 -2.31
C PRO A 295 -16.83 -21.19 -3.11
N LEU A 296 -17.67 -20.26 -3.58
CA LEU A 296 -18.83 -20.58 -4.41
C LEU A 296 -18.43 -21.26 -5.72
N LEU A 297 -17.29 -20.86 -6.29
CA LEU A 297 -16.73 -21.44 -7.52
C LEU A 297 -16.45 -22.95 -7.41
N ILE A 298 -16.25 -23.42 -6.18
CA ILE A 298 -15.87 -24.80 -5.84
C ILE A 298 -16.87 -25.48 -4.93
N LYS A 299 -18.08 -24.93 -4.78
CA LYS A 299 -19.13 -25.43 -3.89
C LYS A 299 -19.36 -26.94 -4.00
N ALA A 300 -19.37 -27.48 -5.23
CA ALA A 300 -19.56 -28.91 -5.48
C ALA A 300 -18.44 -29.81 -4.93
N TYR A 301 -17.27 -29.26 -4.61
CA TYR A 301 -16.09 -29.99 -4.14
C TYR A 301 -15.86 -29.82 -2.64
N LEU A 302 -16.30 -28.70 -2.04
CA LEU A 302 -16.00 -28.33 -0.64
C LEU A 302 -16.26 -29.46 0.36
N GLU A 303 -17.38 -30.17 0.24
CA GLU A 303 -17.74 -31.23 1.18
C GLU A 303 -16.73 -32.40 1.16
N LYS A 304 -16.10 -32.64 0.02
CA LYS A 304 -15.18 -33.77 -0.21
C LYS A 304 -13.71 -33.38 -0.05
N MET A 305 -13.41 -32.10 0.14
CA MET A 305 -12.03 -31.63 0.27
C MET A 305 -11.38 -32.18 1.55
N ASN A 306 -10.11 -32.55 1.43
CA ASN A 306 -9.31 -32.96 2.57
C ASN A 306 -8.93 -31.74 3.43
N LYS A 307 -8.29 -32.01 4.57
CA LYS A 307 -7.91 -30.97 5.55
C LYS A 307 -6.90 -29.95 5.03
N SER A 308 -5.92 -30.38 4.22
CA SER A 308 -4.93 -29.46 3.65
C SER A 308 -5.58 -28.53 2.62
N GLU A 309 -6.50 -29.07 1.82
CA GLU A 309 -7.28 -28.32 0.84
C GLU A 309 -8.21 -27.29 1.51
N ILE A 310 -8.97 -27.69 2.54
CA ILE A 310 -9.83 -26.77 3.30
C ILE A 310 -9.00 -25.67 3.97
N LEU A 311 -7.84 -26.01 4.55
CA LEU A 311 -6.98 -24.98 5.14
C LEU A 311 -6.48 -23.98 4.10
N LEU A 312 -6.14 -24.42 2.87
CA LEU A 312 -5.76 -23.51 1.81
C LEU A 312 -6.92 -22.61 1.37
N VAL A 313 -8.15 -23.12 1.27
CA VAL A 313 -9.34 -22.29 0.97
C VAL A 313 -9.48 -21.18 2.02
N MET A 314 -9.34 -21.52 3.30
CA MET A 314 -9.44 -20.55 4.39
C MET A 314 -8.31 -19.51 4.38
N ILE A 315 -7.05 -19.97 4.25
CA ILE A 315 -5.87 -19.10 4.20
C ILE A 315 -5.92 -18.21 2.96
N GLY A 316 -6.31 -18.76 1.80
CA GLY A 316 -6.46 -18.01 0.56
C GLY A 316 -7.41 -16.83 0.72
N GLY A 317 -8.58 -17.06 1.35
CA GLY A 317 -9.54 -15.99 1.61
C GLY A 317 -9.04 -14.93 2.62
N MET A 318 -8.26 -15.32 3.63
CA MET A 318 -7.68 -14.36 4.59
C MET A 318 -6.45 -13.62 4.05
N ALA A 319 -5.74 -14.21 3.10
CA ALA A 319 -4.51 -13.64 2.55
C ALA A 319 -4.80 -12.54 1.51
N THR A 320 -5.98 -12.51 0.90
CA THR A 320 -6.34 -11.59 -0.18
C THR A 320 -7.46 -10.63 0.23
N VAL A 321 -7.79 -9.68 -0.64
CA VAL A 321 -8.92 -8.77 -0.52
C VAL A 321 -9.82 -8.86 -1.75
N ALA A 322 -11.12 -8.62 -1.56
CA ALA A 322 -12.07 -8.55 -2.65
C ALA A 322 -11.89 -7.26 -3.47
N GLY A 323 -12.19 -7.31 -4.76
CA GLY A 323 -12.16 -6.13 -5.64
C GLY A 323 -13.05 -4.98 -5.14
N ALA A 324 -14.19 -5.31 -4.53
CA ALA A 324 -15.14 -4.31 -4.01
C ALA A 324 -14.57 -3.44 -2.88
N VAL A 325 -13.72 -4.00 -2.02
CA VAL A 325 -13.09 -3.26 -0.92
C VAL A 325 -11.73 -2.70 -1.32
N LEU A 326 -11.05 -3.31 -2.30
CA LEU A 326 -9.79 -2.80 -2.85
C LEU A 326 -9.94 -1.36 -3.38
N ALA A 327 -11.07 -1.06 -4.00
CA ALA A 327 -11.42 0.28 -4.46
C ALA A 327 -11.54 1.30 -3.31
N ALA A 328 -12.07 0.90 -2.16
CA ALA A 328 -12.10 1.75 -0.96
C ALA A 328 -10.68 2.08 -0.46
N TYR A 329 -9.77 1.10 -0.48
CA TYR A 329 -8.37 1.29 -0.05
C TYR A 329 -7.59 2.20 -0.99
N ILE A 330 -7.85 2.10 -2.31
CA ILE A 330 -7.33 3.06 -3.29
C ILE A 330 -7.79 4.48 -2.94
N GLY A 331 -9.07 4.65 -2.58
CA GLY A 331 -9.61 5.94 -2.14
C GLY A 331 -8.95 6.45 -0.85
N PHE A 332 -8.77 5.60 0.16
CA PHE A 332 -8.13 6.01 1.42
C PHE A 332 -6.69 6.49 1.24
N LEU A 333 -5.91 5.78 0.44
CA LEU A 333 -4.48 6.05 0.28
C LEU A 333 -4.20 7.08 -0.82
N GLY A 334 -5.02 7.10 -1.87
CA GLY A 334 -4.88 8.03 -2.99
C GLY A 334 -5.60 9.37 -2.81
N GLY A 335 -6.57 9.47 -1.90
CA GLY A 335 -7.35 10.69 -1.71
C GLY A 335 -8.07 11.08 -3.00
N ASP A 336 -7.96 12.34 -3.41
CA ASP A 336 -8.46 12.85 -4.70
C ASP A 336 -7.39 12.95 -5.80
N ASP A 337 -6.16 12.52 -5.52
CA ASP A 337 -5.06 12.53 -6.47
C ASP A 337 -5.08 11.27 -7.34
N GLU A 338 -5.31 11.44 -8.64
CA GLU A 338 -5.38 10.35 -9.62
C GLU A 338 -4.05 9.58 -9.74
N VAL A 339 -2.90 10.28 -9.67
CA VAL A 339 -1.58 9.67 -9.76
C VAL A 339 -1.32 8.79 -8.54
N LEU A 340 -1.66 9.27 -7.35
CA LEU A 340 -1.55 8.47 -6.12
C LEU A 340 -2.54 7.30 -6.11
N ARG A 341 -3.78 7.49 -6.56
CA ARG A 341 -4.76 6.40 -6.70
C ARG A 341 -4.23 5.30 -7.61
N LEU A 342 -3.68 5.66 -8.77
CA LEU A 342 -3.08 4.70 -9.70
C LEU A 342 -1.87 3.98 -9.08
N PHE A 343 -1.02 4.73 -8.37
CA PHE A 343 0.12 4.17 -7.65
C PHE A 343 -0.31 3.10 -6.63
N TYR A 344 -1.27 3.41 -5.75
CA TYR A 344 -1.76 2.46 -4.75
C TYR A 344 -2.59 1.33 -5.39
N ALA A 345 -3.34 1.59 -6.45
CA ALA A 345 -4.07 0.56 -7.19
C ALA A 345 -3.12 -0.52 -7.72
N LYS A 346 -2.01 -0.10 -8.35
CA LYS A 346 -0.94 -1.02 -8.81
C LYS A 346 -0.39 -1.86 -7.65
N HIS A 347 -0.07 -1.25 -6.51
CA HIS A 347 0.50 -1.96 -5.36
C HIS A 347 -0.51 -2.92 -4.70
N LEU A 348 -1.77 -2.51 -4.54
CA LEU A 348 -2.83 -3.36 -3.97
C LEU A 348 -3.15 -4.55 -4.88
N LEU A 349 -3.21 -4.33 -6.20
CA LEU A 349 -3.37 -5.41 -7.19
C LEU A 349 -2.20 -6.39 -7.15
N ALA A 350 -0.97 -5.87 -7.11
CA ALA A 350 0.22 -6.70 -6.96
C ALA A 350 0.17 -7.53 -5.67
N ALA A 351 -0.23 -6.91 -4.55
CA ALA A 351 -0.37 -7.59 -3.26
C ALA A 351 -1.40 -8.74 -3.35
N SER A 352 -2.58 -8.52 -3.95
CA SER A 352 -3.60 -9.56 -4.13
C SER A 352 -3.10 -10.72 -4.99
N VAL A 353 -2.40 -10.45 -6.10
CA VAL A 353 -1.86 -11.51 -6.97
C VAL A 353 -0.72 -12.26 -6.29
N MET A 354 0.16 -11.57 -5.56
CA MET A 354 1.26 -12.18 -4.80
C MET A 354 0.77 -13.00 -3.60
N ALA A 355 -0.36 -12.63 -3.00
CA ALA A 355 -0.95 -13.34 -1.87
C ALA A 355 -1.40 -14.75 -2.24
N ALA A 356 -1.78 -15.03 -3.49
CA ALA A 356 -2.17 -16.37 -3.94
C ALA A 356 -1.05 -17.43 -3.78
N PRO A 357 0.15 -17.29 -4.39
CA PRO A 357 1.25 -18.22 -4.14
C PRO A 357 1.74 -18.17 -2.69
N GLY A 358 1.71 -17.01 -2.02
CA GLY A 358 2.04 -16.90 -0.61
C GLY A 358 1.13 -17.75 0.29
N ALA A 359 -0.19 -17.69 0.07
CA ALA A 359 -1.18 -18.50 0.76
C ALA A 359 -0.95 -20.00 0.54
N ILE A 360 -0.62 -20.41 -0.69
CA ILE A 360 -0.28 -21.80 -1.01
C ILE A 360 0.94 -22.26 -0.23
N VAL A 361 2.03 -21.48 -0.26
CA VAL A 361 3.27 -21.80 0.46
C VAL A 361 2.99 -21.98 1.95
N ILE A 362 2.34 -21.00 2.58
CA ILE A 362 2.12 -21.01 4.03
C ILE A 362 1.13 -22.10 4.43
N SER A 363 0.05 -22.32 3.66
CA SER A 363 -0.90 -23.39 3.92
C SER A 363 -0.23 -24.76 3.87
N LYS A 364 0.57 -25.03 2.83
CA LYS A 364 1.25 -26.32 2.68
C LYS A 364 2.41 -26.52 3.67
N ILE A 365 2.87 -25.48 4.36
CA ILE A 365 3.72 -25.61 5.54
C ILE A 365 2.90 -25.92 6.80
N LEU A 366 1.82 -25.17 7.04
CA LEU A 366 0.99 -25.30 8.25
C LEU A 366 0.24 -26.64 8.31
N TYR A 367 -0.21 -27.14 7.17
CA TYR A 367 -0.83 -28.44 7.01
C TYR A 367 -0.46 -29.06 5.65
N PRO A 368 0.66 -29.79 5.59
CA PRO A 368 1.13 -30.38 4.34
C PRO A 368 0.15 -31.36 3.71
N GLN A 369 0.14 -31.42 2.38
CA GLN A 369 -0.66 -32.38 1.62
C GLN A 369 -0.01 -33.76 1.71
N THR A 370 -0.72 -34.74 2.29
CA THR A 370 -0.28 -36.14 2.41
C THR A 370 -1.10 -37.10 1.56
N GLU A 371 -2.32 -36.72 1.22
CA GLU A 371 -3.23 -37.49 0.37
C GLU A 371 -3.04 -37.09 -1.09
N ASP A 372 -3.25 -38.02 -2.02
CA ASP A 372 -3.23 -37.71 -3.45
C ASP A 372 -4.39 -36.78 -3.82
N VAL A 373 -4.12 -35.82 -4.71
CA VAL A 373 -5.10 -34.82 -5.13
C VAL A 373 -5.28 -34.82 -6.64
N ASN A 374 -6.52 -34.58 -7.09
CA ASN A 374 -6.79 -34.36 -8.50
C ASN A 374 -6.46 -32.89 -8.88
N THR A 375 -5.54 -32.71 -9.82
CA THR A 375 -5.12 -31.40 -10.34
C THR A 375 -6.06 -30.81 -11.40
N ASP A 376 -7.07 -31.56 -11.84
CA ASP A 376 -8.01 -31.15 -12.88
C ASP A 376 -8.88 -29.98 -12.41
N VAL A 377 -8.89 -28.92 -13.23
CA VAL A 377 -9.59 -27.67 -12.92
C VAL A 377 -10.95 -27.64 -13.63
N SER A 378 -12.00 -27.95 -12.88
CA SER A 378 -13.40 -27.83 -13.30
C SER A 378 -14.09 -26.70 -12.53
N VAL A 379 -14.65 -25.75 -13.27
CA VAL A 379 -15.36 -24.59 -12.70
C VAL A 379 -16.85 -24.88 -12.65
N SER A 380 -17.49 -24.66 -11.49
CA SER A 380 -18.95 -24.70 -11.40
C SER A 380 -19.58 -23.72 -12.40
N GLN A 381 -20.60 -24.17 -13.14
CA GLN A 381 -21.38 -23.32 -14.05
C GLN A 381 -22.62 -22.71 -13.38
N GLU A 382 -22.71 -22.76 -12.04
CA GLU A 382 -23.76 -22.04 -11.32
C GLU A 382 -23.69 -20.55 -11.68
N LYS A 383 -24.81 -20.00 -12.19
CA LYS A 383 -24.94 -18.58 -12.52
C LYS A 383 -25.49 -17.81 -11.32
N ILE A 384 -25.01 -16.59 -11.13
CA ILE A 384 -25.65 -15.64 -10.21
C ILE A 384 -26.70 -14.87 -11.01
N GLY A 385 -27.97 -15.03 -10.64
CA GLY A 385 -29.10 -14.37 -11.31
C GLY A 385 -29.59 -15.09 -12.57
N ALA A 386 -30.88 -14.94 -12.85
CA ALA A 386 -31.58 -15.50 -14.01
C ALA A 386 -31.30 -14.72 -15.31
N ASN A 387 -31.01 -13.42 -15.19
CA ASN A 387 -30.73 -12.53 -16.32
C ASN A 387 -29.78 -11.39 -15.89
N PHE A 388 -29.39 -10.54 -16.84
CA PHE A 388 -28.44 -9.44 -16.61
C PHE A 388 -28.92 -8.46 -15.53
N LEU A 389 -30.19 -8.06 -15.56
CA LEU A 389 -30.75 -7.12 -14.57
C LEU A 389 -30.87 -7.77 -13.19
N ASP A 390 -31.23 -9.06 -13.16
CA ASP A 390 -31.27 -9.84 -11.92
C ASP A 390 -29.86 -9.99 -11.30
N ALA A 391 -28.82 -10.17 -12.11
CA ALA A 391 -27.43 -10.17 -11.62
C ALA A 391 -27.03 -8.82 -10.99
N ILE A 392 -27.45 -7.69 -11.60
CA ILE A 392 -27.24 -6.35 -11.03
C ILE A 392 -27.98 -6.20 -9.70
N ALA A 393 -29.26 -6.59 -9.64
CA ALA A 393 -30.09 -6.44 -8.46
C ALA A 393 -29.56 -7.26 -7.27
N ASN A 394 -29.20 -8.52 -7.52
CA ASN A 394 -28.60 -9.40 -6.52
C ASN A 394 -27.26 -8.86 -6.03
N GLY A 395 -26.37 -8.45 -6.96
CA GLY A 395 -25.08 -7.89 -6.61
C GLY A 395 -25.17 -6.57 -5.84
N THR A 396 -26.14 -5.71 -6.20
CA THR A 396 -26.44 -4.47 -5.46
C THR A 396 -26.90 -4.77 -4.03
N THR A 397 -27.78 -5.76 -3.85
CA THR A 397 -28.32 -6.13 -2.53
C THR A 397 -27.24 -6.71 -1.62
N GLU A 398 -26.40 -7.61 -2.14
CA GLU A 398 -25.26 -8.13 -1.39
C GLU A 398 -24.22 -7.04 -1.10
N GLY A 399 -23.97 -6.16 -2.07
CA GLY A 399 -23.11 -4.99 -1.89
C GLY A 399 -23.62 -4.03 -0.82
N LEU A 400 -24.93 -3.77 -0.75
CA LEU A 400 -25.55 -2.95 0.27
C LEU A 400 -25.38 -3.57 1.66
N ARG A 401 -25.65 -4.88 1.80
CA ARG A 401 -25.44 -5.60 3.05
C ARG A 401 -23.98 -5.52 3.48
N LEU A 402 -23.04 -5.73 2.56
CA LEU A 402 -21.61 -5.61 2.81
C LEU A 402 -21.24 -4.19 3.27
N ALA A 403 -21.68 -3.17 2.54
CA ALA A 403 -21.39 -1.77 2.85
C ALA A 403 -21.92 -1.34 4.24
N VAL A 404 -23.16 -1.71 4.57
CA VAL A 404 -23.74 -1.44 5.90
C VAL A 404 -22.99 -2.19 7.00
N ASN A 405 -22.64 -3.46 6.77
CA ASN A 405 -21.85 -4.24 7.72
C ASN A 405 -20.48 -3.60 7.95
N VAL A 406 -19.79 -3.15 6.90
CA VAL A 406 -18.51 -2.44 7.00
C VAL A 406 -18.69 -1.14 7.78
N GLY A 407 -19.66 -0.30 7.44
CA GLY A 407 -19.92 0.95 8.16
C GLY A 407 -20.23 0.75 9.65
N ALA A 408 -21.09 -0.21 9.97
CA ALA A 408 -21.43 -0.55 11.36
C ALA A 408 -20.21 -1.11 12.12
N MET A 409 -19.45 -2.01 11.49
CA MET A 409 -18.24 -2.60 12.06
C MET A 409 -17.20 -1.51 12.38
N LEU A 410 -16.97 -0.57 11.45
CA LEU A 410 -16.03 0.52 11.65
C LEU A 410 -16.44 1.45 12.79
N LEU A 411 -17.72 1.84 12.84
CA LEU A 411 -18.24 2.65 13.93
C LEU A 411 -17.99 1.97 15.29
N VAL A 412 -18.35 0.69 15.40
CA VAL A 412 -18.23 -0.07 16.64
C VAL A 412 -16.76 -0.26 17.05
N PHE A 413 -15.88 -0.68 16.14
CA PHE A 413 -14.48 -0.92 16.48
C PHE A 413 -13.71 0.37 16.77
N VAL A 414 -13.96 1.45 16.04
CA VAL A 414 -13.35 2.76 16.36
C VAL A 414 -13.79 3.22 17.75
N ALA A 415 -15.08 3.07 18.08
CA ALA A 415 -15.57 3.37 19.43
C ALA A 415 -14.94 2.48 20.50
N PHE A 416 -14.76 1.18 20.24
CA PHE A 416 -14.06 0.29 21.17
C PHE A 416 -12.58 0.65 21.34
N ILE A 417 -11.87 0.97 20.27
CA ILE A 417 -10.47 1.43 20.33
C ILE A 417 -10.39 2.71 21.16
N ALA A 418 -11.27 3.69 20.91
CA ALA A 418 -11.34 4.93 21.69
C ALA A 418 -11.65 4.66 23.17
N MET A 419 -12.59 3.75 23.47
CA MET A 419 -12.91 3.34 24.84
C MET A 419 -11.72 2.67 25.53
N PHE A 420 -11.03 1.73 24.86
CA PHE A 420 -9.83 1.09 25.40
C PHE A 420 -8.71 2.10 25.62
N ASN A 421 -8.49 3.03 24.69
CA ASN A 421 -7.52 4.11 24.84
C ASN A 421 -7.88 5.06 26.00
N GLY A 422 -9.17 5.33 26.23
CA GLY A 422 -9.63 6.08 27.40
C GLY A 422 -9.32 5.36 28.71
N ILE A 423 -9.58 4.05 28.78
CA ILE A 423 -9.28 3.22 29.96
C ILE A 423 -7.77 3.13 30.19
N LEU A 424 -6.99 2.86 29.14
CA LEU A 424 -5.54 2.76 29.20
C LEU A 424 -4.89 4.10 29.55
N GLY A 425 -5.41 5.20 29.01
CA GLY A 425 -5.02 6.56 29.38
C GLY A 425 -5.24 6.81 30.86
N TRP A 426 -6.43 6.48 31.39
CA TRP A 426 -6.73 6.59 32.82
C TRP A 426 -5.79 5.74 33.69
N ILE A 427 -5.53 4.47 33.32
CA ILE A 427 -4.55 3.62 34.01
C ILE A 427 -3.15 4.26 33.96
N GLY A 428 -2.79 4.84 32.82
CA GLY A 428 -1.53 5.51 32.59
C GLY A 428 -1.35 6.79 33.40
N ASP A 429 -2.45 7.51 33.71
CA ASP A 429 -2.47 8.74 34.50
C ASP A 429 -2.44 8.47 36.01
N VAL A 430 -3.14 7.42 36.46
CA VAL A 430 -3.08 6.96 37.86
C VAL A 430 -1.71 6.36 38.20
N SER A 431 -1.01 5.86 37.19
CA SER A 431 0.36 5.37 37.30
C SER A 431 1.38 6.39 36.79
N THR A 432 2.67 6.09 36.86
CA THR A 432 3.73 6.90 36.22
C THR A 432 3.97 6.51 34.76
N ILE A 433 3.09 5.69 34.17
CA ILE A 433 3.30 5.10 32.85
C ILE A 433 3.14 6.15 31.75
N ASN A 434 2.15 7.05 31.81
CA ASN A 434 1.99 8.07 30.78
C ASN A 434 3.19 9.03 30.71
N THR A 435 3.77 9.38 31.86
CA THR A 435 5.01 10.15 31.91
C THR A 435 6.18 9.40 31.27
N TRP A 436 6.30 8.09 31.52
CA TRP A 436 7.31 7.26 30.86
C TRP A 436 7.08 7.20 29.35
N VAL A 437 5.83 6.97 28.91
CA VAL A 437 5.44 6.87 27.49
C VAL A 437 5.78 8.16 26.75
N SER A 438 5.37 9.31 27.27
CA SER A 438 5.64 10.61 26.66
C SER A 438 7.14 10.95 26.59
N ASN A 439 7.96 10.43 27.50
CA ASN A 439 9.40 10.71 27.53
C ASN A 439 10.23 9.73 26.68
N ASN A 440 9.71 8.54 26.38
CA ASN A 440 10.49 7.45 25.76
C ASN A 440 9.94 7.02 24.39
N THR A 441 8.75 7.49 24.00
CA THR A 441 8.07 7.07 22.77
C THR A 441 7.49 8.24 22.01
N ASN A 442 7.05 8.00 20.77
CA ASN A 442 6.37 9.00 19.94
C ASN A 442 4.87 9.15 20.27
N TYR A 443 4.38 8.50 21.34
CA TYR A 443 3.01 8.60 21.81
C TYR A 443 2.94 9.47 23.07
N SER A 444 1.83 10.17 23.24
CA SER A 444 1.57 11.04 24.40
C SER A 444 1.10 10.27 25.63
N SER A 445 0.44 9.14 25.44
CA SER A 445 -0.14 8.33 26.51
C SER A 445 -0.18 6.84 26.15
N LEU A 446 -0.40 6.01 27.15
CA LEU A 446 -0.62 4.58 26.99
C LEU A 446 -1.86 4.35 26.14
N SER A 447 -1.69 3.68 25.00
CA SER A 447 -2.76 3.36 24.07
C SER A 447 -2.68 1.91 23.59
N LEU A 448 -3.78 1.42 23.02
CA LEU A 448 -3.85 0.12 22.38
C LEU A 448 -2.86 0.03 21.21
N GLU A 449 -2.72 1.11 20.44
CA GLU A 449 -1.76 1.21 19.35
C GLU A 449 -0.32 1.05 19.85
N LEU A 450 0.04 1.70 20.97
CA LEU A 450 1.36 1.55 21.56
C LEU A 450 1.61 0.09 21.97
N ILE A 451 0.66 -0.54 22.68
CA ILE A 451 0.81 -1.92 23.15
C ILE A 451 0.99 -2.87 21.97
N LEU A 452 0.11 -2.78 20.97
CA LEU A 452 0.19 -3.60 19.76
C LEU A 452 1.47 -3.32 18.96
N GLY A 453 1.88 -2.06 18.90
CA GLY A 453 3.14 -1.62 18.32
C GLY A 453 4.33 -2.33 18.93
N TYR A 454 4.45 -2.36 20.26
CA TYR A 454 5.53 -3.05 20.95
C TYR A 454 5.47 -4.57 20.82
N ILE A 455 4.27 -5.17 20.84
CA ILE A 455 4.10 -6.63 20.66
C ILE A 455 4.62 -7.08 19.29
N PHE A 456 4.32 -6.33 18.23
CA PHE A 456 4.67 -6.72 16.86
C PHE A 456 5.96 -6.07 16.32
N ALA A 457 6.54 -5.08 16.99
CA ALA A 457 7.78 -4.43 16.58
C ALA A 457 8.95 -5.40 16.29
N PRO A 458 9.20 -6.46 17.10
CA PRO A 458 10.26 -7.43 16.79
C PRO A 458 10.03 -8.14 15.45
N LEU A 459 8.78 -8.47 15.14
CA LEU A 459 8.43 -9.07 13.85
C LEU A 459 8.61 -8.07 12.70
N MET A 460 8.23 -6.81 12.89
CA MET A 460 8.41 -5.75 11.89
C MET A 460 9.88 -5.53 11.55
N TRP A 461 10.74 -5.54 12.56
CA TRP A 461 12.18 -5.45 12.37
C TRP A 461 12.74 -6.66 11.59
N LEU A 462 12.26 -7.87 11.89
CA LEU A 462 12.68 -9.09 11.19
C LEU A 462 12.32 -9.04 9.70
N ILE A 463 11.14 -8.52 9.34
CA ILE A 463 10.69 -8.41 7.94
C ILE A 463 11.32 -7.24 7.18
N GLY A 464 12.26 -6.50 7.78
CA GLY A 464 13.06 -5.48 7.11
C GLY A 464 12.54 -4.04 7.24
N VAL A 465 11.64 -3.77 8.19
CA VAL A 465 11.23 -2.41 8.56
C VAL A 465 12.36 -1.71 9.34
N ALA A 466 12.55 -0.42 9.10
CA ALA A 466 13.50 0.42 9.81
C ALA A 466 13.13 0.57 11.30
N LYS A 467 14.10 0.85 12.16
CA LYS A 467 13.85 0.91 13.63
C LYS A 467 12.90 2.05 14.00
N GLU A 468 12.93 3.10 13.22
CA GLU A 468 12.13 4.32 13.36
C GLU A 468 10.64 4.02 13.15
N ASP A 469 10.33 3.09 12.25
CA ASP A 469 8.96 2.76 11.84
C ASP A 469 8.43 1.45 12.44
N MET A 470 9.28 0.63 13.09
CA MET A 470 8.92 -0.72 13.52
C MET A 470 7.73 -0.76 14.49
N MET A 471 7.63 0.24 15.37
CA MET A 471 6.53 0.35 16.33
C MET A 471 5.23 0.71 15.61
N MET A 472 5.27 1.72 14.72
CA MET A 472 4.10 2.14 13.96
C MET A 472 3.61 1.05 13.00
N MET A 473 4.53 0.32 12.37
CA MET A 473 4.21 -0.86 11.55
C MET A 473 3.61 -1.99 12.40
N GLY A 474 4.09 -2.17 13.63
CA GLY A 474 3.56 -3.15 14.57
C GLY A 474 2.12 -2.82 14.98
N GLN A 475 1.84 -1.52 15.16
CA GLN A 475 0.50 -1.01 15.47
C GLN A 475 -0.47 -1.37 14.34
N LEU A 476 -0.06 -1.16 13.08
CA LEU A 476 -0.88 -1.42 11.91
C LEU A 476 -1.21 -2.91 11.78
N LEU A 477 -0.22 -3.79 12.00
CA LEU A 477 -0.45 -5.23 12.02
C LEU A 477 -1.41 -5.62 13.15
N GLY A 478 -1.18 -5.12 14.36
CA GLY A 478 -1.99 -5.48 15.52
C GLY A 478 -3.44 -5.02 15.37
N ILE A 479 -3.67 -3.79 14.91
CA ILE A 479 -5.01 -3.24 14.67
C ILE A 479 -5.71 -4.00 13.55
N LYS A 480 -5.00 -4.37 12.48
CA LYS A 480 -5.53 -5.26 11.44
C LYS A 480 -6.04 -6.57 12.03
N LEU A 481 -5.25 -7.23 12.88
CA LEU A 481 -5.62 -8.51 13.47
C LEU A 481 -6.78 -8.41 14.47
N ALA A 482 -6.72 -7.40 15.35
CA ALA A 482 -7.67 -7.20 16.44
C ALA A 482 -9.03 -6.68 15.95
N ALA A 483 -9.02 -5.81 14.93
CA ALA A 483 -10.21 -5.17 14.43
C ALA A 483 -10.43 -5.51 12.95
N SER A 484 -9.81 -4.77 12.03
CA SER A 484 -9.89 -5.03 10.59
C SER A 484 -8.81 -4.29 9.81
N GLU A 485 -8.55 -4.77 8.60
CA GLU A 485 -7.68 -4.11 7.63
C GLU A 485 -8.21 -2.72 7.21
N PHE A 486 -9.53 -2.49 7.24
CA PHE A 486 -10.09 -1.16 6.98
C PHE A 486 -9.59 -0.13 7.98
N ILE A 487 -9.61 -0.46 9.28
CA ILE A 487 -9.09 0.45 10.33
C ILE A 487 -7.58 0.60 10.18
N GLY A 488 -6.89 -0.50 9.84
CA GLY A 488 -5.47 -0.46 9.48
C GLY A 488 -5.18 0.53 8.35
N TYR A 489 -5.97 0.56 7.27
CA TYR A 489 -5.77 1.50 6.16
C TYR A 489 -6.11 2.94 6.52
N ILE A 490 -7.11 3.18 7.37
CA ILE A 490 -7.40 4.52 7.89
C ILE A 490 -6.21 5.02 8.72
N GLN A 491 -5.67 4.19 9.62
CA GLN A 491 -4.47 4.54 10.37
C GLN A 491 -3.26 4.73 9.47
N LEU A 492 -3.08 3.90 8.42
CA LEU A 492 -1.98 4.07 7.47
C LEU A 492 -2.09 5.41 6.72
N ARG A 493 -3.31 5.81 6.33
CA ARG A 493 -3.54 7.13 5.70
C ARG A 493 -3.08 8.26 6.62
N ASP A 494 -3.36 8.17 7.91
CA ASP A 494 -2.97 9.19 8.87
C ASP A 494 -1.44 9.12 9.17
N LEU A 495 -0.86 7.92 9.22
CA LEU A 495 0.58 7.73 9.46
C LEU A 495 1.46 8.12 8.27
N LYS A 496 0.93 8.21 7.04
CA LYS A 496 1.68 8.74 5.90
C LYS A 496 1.59 10.26 5.76
N ASP A 497 0.83 10.93 6.62
CA ASP A 497 0.64 12.38 6.61
C ASP A 497 1.67 13.03 7.54
N VAL A 498 2.65 13.73 6.95
CA VAL A 498 3.75 14.40 7.68
C VAL A 498 3.29 15.55 8.56
N THR A 499 2.04 16.01 8.41
CA THR A 499 1.44 17.02 9.29
C THR A 499 1.02 16.43 10.64
N LYS A 500 0.94 15.10 10.75
CA LYS A 500 0.63 14.40 12.00
C LYS A 500 1.88 14.28 12.88
N ALA A 501 1.68 14.45 14.19
CA ALA A 501 2.75 14.33 15.17
C ALA A 501 3.45 12.95 15.15
N THR A 502 2.68 11.90 14.85
CA THR A 502 3.20 10.54 14.65
C THR A 502 2.99 10.17 13.19
N HIS A 503 4.08 10.04 12.43
CA HIS A 503 4.06 9.61 11.05
C HIS A 503 5.18 8.59 10.78
N LEU A 504 5.06 7.85 9.67
CA LEU A 504 6.11 6.98 9.16
C LEU A 504 7.24 7.82 8.57
N THR A 505 8.46 7.36 8.77
CA THR A 505 9.69 8.04 8.36
C THR A 505 10.03 7.70 6.92
N TYR A 506 9.80 6.46 6.49
CA TYR A 506 10.24 5.95 5.18
C TYR A 506 9.07 5.61 4.26
N GLU A 507 9.18 5.99 2.99
CA GLU A 507 8.22 5.63 1.93
C GLU A 507 8.15 4.10 1.78
N LYS A 508 9.29 3.43 1.92
CA LYS A 508 9.39 1.97 2.00
C LYS A 508 8.37 1.39 2.99
N SER A 509 8.25 1.97 4.19
CA SER A 509 7.34 1.49 5.23
C SER A 509 5.88 1.69 4.82
N VAL A 510 5.55 2.81 4.16
CA VAL A 510 4.19 3.07 3.63
C VAL A 510 3.81 2.03 2.57
N ILE A 511 4.73 1.72 1.65
CA ILE A 511 4.52 0.69 0.63
C ILE A 511 4.42 -0.69 1.29
N MET A 512 5.33 -1.05 2.19
CA MET A 512 5.27 -2.32 2.92
C MET A 512 3.96 -2.48 3.71
N ALA A 513 3.48 -1.40 4.35
CA ALA A 513 2.20 -1.39 5.06
C ALA A 513 1.03 -1.64 4.11
N THR A 514 1.07 -1.08 2.90
CA THR A 514 0.07 -1.34 1.86
C THR A 514 -0.03 -2.84 1.53
N TYR A 515 1.10 -3.54 1.37
CA TYR A 515 1.09 -5.00 1.14
C TYR A 515 0.69 -5.79 2.39
N MET A 516 1.18 -5.38 3.57
CA MET A 516 0.91 -6.05 4.84
C MET A 516 -0.58 -5.98 5.20
N LEU A 517 -1.23 -4.84 4.96
CA LEU A 517 -2.63 -4.64 5.27
C LEU A 517 -3.54 -5.33 4.24
N CYS A 518 -3.08 -5.52 3.01
CA CYS A 518 -3.82 -6.21 1.96
C CYS A 518 -4.06 -7.69 2.29
N GLY A 519 -5.17 -7.96 2.99
CA GLY A 519 -5.68 -9.30 3.29
C GLY A 519 -6.71 -9.27 4.42
N PHE A 520 -7.74 -10.10 4.35
CA PHE A 520 -8.80 -10.22 5.36
C PHE A 520 -8.41 -10.94 6.66
N ALA A 521 -7.13 -11.22 6.91
CA ALA A 521 -6.68 -11.90 8.11
C ALA A 521 -6.93 -11.06 9.38
N ASN A 522 -8.03 -11.34 10.08
CA ASN A 522 -8.40 -10.79 11.38
C ASN A 522 -9.31 -11.78 12.17
N PHE A 523 -9.55 -11.54 13.46
CA PHE A 523 -10.36 -12.47 14.28
C PHE A 523 -11.82 -12.58 13.80
N ALA A 524 -12.41 -11.50 13.28
CA ALA A 524 -13.78 -11.52 12.76
C ALA A 524 -13.92 -12.43 11.53
N SER A 525 -12.90 -12.46 10.66
CA SER A 525 -12.85 -13.30 9.46
C SER A 525 -12.94 -14.79 9.75
N ILE A 526 -12.52 -15.25 10.94
CA ILE A 526 -12.73 -16.64 11.36
C ILE A 526 -14.23 -16.95 11.41
N GLY A 527 -15.01 -16.07 12.06
CA GLY A 527 -16.47 -16.20 12.13
C GLY A 527 -17.13 -16.11 10.77
N ILE A 528 -16.69 -15.17 9.93
CA ILE A 528 -17.20 -14.98 8.56
C ILE A 528 -16.99 -16.26 7.73
N GLN A 529 -15.80 -16.88 7.78
CA GLN A 529 -15.54 -18.11 7.02
C GLN A 529 -16.29 -19.33 7.57
N ILE A 530 -16.40 -19.48 8.89
CA ILE A 530 -17.19 -20.58 9.49
C ILE A 530 -18.66 -20.45 9.08
N GLY A 531 -19.21 -19.22 9.04
CA GLY A 531 -20.57 -18.95 8.60
C GLY A 531 -20.76 -19.16 7.10
N GLY A 532 -19.93 -18.51 6.28
CA GLY A 532 -20.05 -18.49 4.83
C GLY A 532 -19.65 -19.80 4.17
N ILE A 533 -18.46 -20.34 4.45
CA ILE A 533 -18.04 -21.63 3.89
C ILE A 533 -18.86 -22.77 4.52
N GLY A 534 -19.17 -22.68 5.81
CA GLY A 534 -19.96 -23.69 6.51
C GLY A 534 -21.42 -23.76 6.07
N SER A 535 -21.99 -22.72 5.45
CA SER A 535 -23.32 -22.79 4.84
C SER A 535 -23.28 -23.49 3.47
N LEU A 536 -22.16 -23.39 2.74
CA LEU A 536 -21.92 -24.10 1.49
C LEU A 536 -21.58 -25.57 1.69
N ALA A 537 -20.90 -25.89 2.81
CA ALA A 537 -20.39 -27.22 3.15
C ALA A 537 -20.62 -27.56 4.65
N PRO A 538 -21.86 -27.93 5.04
CA PRO A 538 -22.22 -28.12 6.44
C PRO A 538 -21.37 -29.15 7.19
N GLY A 539 -20.94 -30.25 6.53
CA GLY A 539 -20.09 -31.27 7.15
C GLY A 539 -18.67 -30.79 7.45
N GLN A 540 -18.21 -29.70 6.80
CA GLN A 540 -16.89 -29.11 7.05
C GLN A 540 -16.89 -28.09 8.20
N ARG A 541 -18.04 -27.71 8.76
CA ARG A 541 -18.14 -26.66 9.79
C ARG A 541 -17.24 -26.91 11.01
N LYS A 542 -17.10 -28.17 11.43
CA LYS A 542 -16.18 -28.57 12.52
C LYS A 542 -14.70 -28.39 12.14
N THR A 543 -14.34 -28.73 10.90
CA THR A 543 -12.99 -28.53 10.36
C THR A 543 -12.65 -27.05 10.29
N LEU A 544 -13.55 -26.23 9.73
CA LEU A 544 -13.40 -24.77 9.63
C LEU A 544 -13.16 -24.13 11.01
N SER A 545 -13.97 -24.48 12.00
CA SER A 545 -13.81 -23.99 13.38
C SER A 545 -12.46 -24.38 13.98
N LYS A 546 -12.01 -25.63 13.80
CA LYS A 546 -10.71 -26.10 14.30
C LYS A 546 -9.53 -25.39 13.62
N PHE A 547 -9.68 -25.00 12.36
CA PHE A 547 -8.63 -24.34 11.59
C PHE A 547 -8.63 -22.82 11.67
N GLY A 548 -9.67 -22.18 12.22
CA GLY A 548 -9.79 -20.71 12.28
C GLY A 548 -8.51 -19.97 12.67
N MET A 549 -7.91 -20.30 13.82
CA MET A 549 -6.67 -19.64 14.27
C MET A 549 -5.47 -19.94 13.36
N LYS A 550 -5.38 -21.17 12.84
CA LYS A 550 -4.29 -21.56 11.92
C LYS A 550 -4.43 -20.86 10.57
N ALA A 551 -5.66 -20.66 10.10
CA ALA A 551 -5.96 -19.91 8.90
C ALA A 551 -5.61 -18.42 9.07
N LEU A 552 -5.95 -17.83 10.23
CA LEU A 552 -5.59 -16.45 10.58
C LEU A 552 -4.08 -16.23 10.54
N ILE A 553 -3.32 -17.09 11.22
CA ILE A 553 -1.85 -17.05 11.20
C ILE A 553 -1.34 -17.21 9.77
N GLY A 554 -1.89 -18.16 9.01
CA GLY A 554 -1.49 -18.41 7.64
C GLY A 554 -1.70 -17.23 6.69
N GLY A 555 -2.89 -16.61 6.74
CA GLY A 555 -3.22 -15.43 5.94
C GLY A 555 -2.36 -14.22 6.31
N THR A 556 -2.11 -14.04 7.61
CA THR A 556 -1.23 -12.98 8.12
C THR A 556 0.19 -13.15 7.58
N ILE A 557 0.78 -14.33 7.74
CA ILE A 557 2.13 -14.62 7.25
C ILE A 557 2.20 -14.45 5.73
N ALA A 558 1.18 -14.89 4.98
CA ALA A 558 1.15 -14.71 3.52
C ALA A 558 1.25 -13.22 3.11
N SER A 559 0.47 -12.34 3.76
CA SER A 559 0.55 -10.88 3.52
C SER A 559 1.89 -10.28 3.96
N LEU A 560 2.48 -10.76 5.07
CA LEU A 560 3.79 -10.34 5.54
C LEU A 560 4.93 -10.77 4.60
N VAL A 561 4.83 -11.97 4.00
CA VAL A 561 5.80 -12.42 2.98
C VAL A 561 5.74 -11.49 1.76
N SER A 562 4.54 -11.12 1.30
CA SER A 562 4.39 -10.15 0.21
C SER A 562 5.01 -8.79 0.55
N ALA A 563 4.76 -8.27 1.75
CA ALA A 563 5.34 -7.01 2.23
C ALA A 563 6.87 -7.09 2.35
N THR A 564 7.40 -8.20 2.85
CA THR A 564 8.85 -8.45 2.96
C THR A 564 9.51 -8.44 1.59
N ILE A 565 8.91 -9.12 0.60
CA ILE A 565 9.42 -9.16 -0.77
C ILE A 565 9.38 -7.76 -1.41
N ALA A 566 8.29 -7.01 -1.23
CA ALA A 566 8.19 -5.64 -1.72
C ALA A 566 9.28 -4.74 -1.10
N GLY A 567 9.41 -4.75 0.23
CA GLY A 567 10.43 -4.01 0.97
C GLY A 567 11.86 -4.36 0.57
N MET A 568 12.13 -5.62 0.29
CA MET A 568 13.43 -6.10 -0.20
C MET A 568 13.82 -5.46 -1.54
N ILE A 569 12.86 -5.29 -2.44
CA ILE A 569 13.07 -4.80 -3.82
C ILE A 569 13.18 -3.27 -3.89
N ILE A 570 12.40 -2.57 -3.06
CA ILE A 570 12.32 -1.09 -3.08
C ILE A 570 13.38 -0.42 -2.19
N GLY A 571 14.07 -1.18 -1.34
CA GLY A 571 15.23 -0.71 -0.55
C GLY A 571 14.95 -0.65 0.93
#